data_AF-A0A5E3WDX9-F1
#
_entry.id   AF-A0A5E3WDX9-F1
#
_cell.length_a   1.000
_cell.length_b   1.000
_cell.length_c   1.000
_cell.angle_alpha   90.00
_cell.angle_beta   90.00
_cell.angle_gamma   90.00
#
_symmetry.space_group_name_H-M   'P 1'
#
loop_
_entity.id
_entity.type
_entity.pdbx_description
1 polymer ?
#
loop_
_entity_poly.entity_id
_entity_poly.type
_entity_poly.pdbx_seq_one_letter_code
_entity_poly.pdbx_strand_id
1 'polypeptide(L)'
;MPRMPDDILYSRDKPWRDDEPNPFVTLPRPTTEYIDLYIKLVGFDGTYRIVSVPSTFTFANLHVLLQFLFGWENSHLHRFEVVDHVKMDKRHKGEIRSFGRWTDLWRKFTPVEAQQYQEGKGHYPLMHVSVRPRVTFPDWFEGVDDDGVLDKLVHDPELTMERIWNLDEEHNACELVGCDCGNEEIAIKYVYDFGDNNEVHISLNGEQPYRTVREPSNEPIIKKAQGSAMREHAVPLGDGYEDEPDPAKKAIDDLFFEPGAFARYCASQLHTVAQKDKLEVYTEETRQEQIRERERREEERKRRREEQGLSPEPEDIRLVLMREAMEGKPIRTSNRIR
;
A
#
# COMPACT_ATOMS: atom_id res chain seq x y z
N MET A 1 -16.72 7.82 2.49
CA MET A 1 -15.91 9.00 2.11
C MET A 1 -16.00 9.18 0.60
N PRO A 2 -15.88 10.40 0.04
CA PRO A 2 -15.82 10.54 -1.41
C PRO A 2 -14.57 9.84 -1.95
N ARG A 3 -14.75 8.87 -2.86
CA ARG A 3 -13.67 8.33 -3.69
C ARG A 3 -13.05 9.52 -4.43
N MET A 4 -11.74 9.69 -4.32
CA MET A 4 -11.07 10.69 -5.14
C MET A 4 -11.19 10.29 -6.62
N PRO A 5 -11.18 11.22 -7.57
CA PRO A 5 -11.11 10.87 -8.98
C PRO A 5 -9.81 10.08 -9.20
N ASP A 6 -9.95 8.77 -9.46
CA ASP A 6 -8.86 7.80 -9.65
C ASP A 6 -7.80 8.27 -10.67
N ASP A 7 -8.18 9.22 -11.53
CA ASP A 7 -7.44 9.66 -12.69
C ASP A 7 -6.20 10.52 -12.43
N ILE A 8 -5.93 11.03 -11.22
CA ILE A 8 -4.92 12.10 -11.04
C ILE A 8 -3.60 11.63 -10.44
N LEU A 9 -3.59 10.74 -9.44
CA LEU A 9 -2.35 10.44 -8.70
C LEU A 9 -1.66 9.12 -9.10
N TYR A 10 -2.43 8.11 -9.54
CA TYR A 10 -1.90 6.77 -9.83
C TYR A 10 -2.30 6.24 -11.21
N SER A 11 -2.82 7.10 -12.08
CA SER A 11 -3.15 6.70 -13.45
C SER A 11 -1.89 6.12 -14.10
N ARG A 12 -1.91 4.81 -14.37
CA ARG A 12 -0.77 4.08 -14.96
C ARG A 12 -0.34 4.68 -16.30
N ASP A 13 -1.29 5.25 -17.03
CA ASP A 13 -1.12 5.83 -18.36
C ASP A 13 -0.73 7.32 -18.34
N LYS A 14 -0.72 7.96 -17.17
CA LYS A 14 -0.29 9.36 -17.06
C LYS A 14 1.17 9.44 -16.61
N PRO A 15 1.99 10.25 -17.30
CA PRO A 15 3.35 10.50 -16.86
C PRO A 15 3.31 11.24 -15.52
N TRP A 16 4.29 10.96 -14.65
CA TRP A 16 4.36 11.57 -13.31
C TRP A 16 4.65 13.07 -13.37
N ARG A 17 5.46 13.45 -14.36
CA ARG A 17 5.74 14.80 -14.86
C ARG A 17 5.83 14.70 -16.38
N ASP A 18 5.59 15.77 -17.12
CA ASP A 18 5.37 15.76 -18.58
C ASP A 18 6.41 14.96 -19.40
N ASP A 19 7.62 14.70 -18.87
CA ASP A 19 8.67 13.92 -19.53
C ASP A 19 9.27 12.75 -18.69
N GLU A 20 8.76 12.46 -17.49
CA GLU A 20 9.32 11.41 -16.61
C GLU A 20 8.46 10.14 -16.59
N PRO A 21 9.07 8.94 -16.67
CA PRO A 21 8.34 7.68 -16.57
C PRO A 21 7.67 7.57 -15.21
N ASN A 22 6.47 6.98 -15.17
CA ASN A 22 5.70 6.86 -13.94
C ASN A 22 6.43 5.94 -12.94
N PRO A 23 6.89 6.45 -11.78
CA PRO A 23 7.74 5.71 -10.84
C PRO A 23 7.01 4.56 -10.14
N PHE A 24 5.68 4.53 -10.18
CA PHE A 24 4.87 3.46 -9.61
C PHE A 24 4.79 2.22 -10.52
N VAL A 25 4.94 2.38 -11.83
CA VAL A 25 4.89 1.25 -12.79
C VAL A 25 6.21 0.98 -13.49
N THR A 26 7.20 1.86 -13.31
CA THR A 26 8.53 1.69 -13.88
C THR A 26 9.44 1.00 -12.88
N LEU A 27 9.94 -0.18 -13.24
CA LEU A 27 10.96 -0.87 -12.44
C LEU A 27 12.23 -0.01 -12.36
N PRO A 28 12.94 0.00 -11.23
CA PRO A 28 14.14 0.80 -11.07
C PRO A 28 15.29 0.28 -11.96
N ARG A 29 16.42 0.97 -11.92
CA ARG A 29 17.63 0.49 -12.60
C ARG A 29 18.06 -0.87 -12.00
N PRO A 30 18.44 -1.85 -12.84
CA PRO A 30 18.99 -3.12 -12.36
C PRO A 30 20.17 -2.91 -11.41
N THR A 31 20.23 -3.73 -10.37
CA THR A 31 21.32 -3.77 -9.40
C THR A 31 21.68 -5.21 -9.10
N THR A 32 22.91 -5.42 -8.65
CA THR A 32 23.36 -6.71 -8.13
C THR A 32 22.97 -6.92 -6.66
N GLU A 33 22.55 -5.86 -5.97
CA GLU A 33 22.36 -5.87 -4.52
C GLU A 33 20.89 -5.90 -4.15
N TYR A 34 20.57 -6.80 -3.22
CA TYR A 34 19.21 -7.10 -2.81
C TYR A 34 19.08 -7.05 -1.29
N ILE A 35 17.96 -6.55 -0.79
CA ILE A 35 17.62 -6.47 0.63
C ILE A 35 16.48 -7.46 0.91
N ASP A 36 16.68 -8.33 1.90
CA ASP A 36 15.71 -9.34 2.30
C ASP A 36 14.76 -8.80 3.37
N LEU A 37 13.49 -8.65 2.97
CA LEU A 37 12.44 -8.08 3.79
C LEU A 37 11.47 -9.15 4.31
N TYR A 38 11.05 -8.98 5.56
CA TYR A 38 9.88 -9.61 6.13
C TYR A 38 8.74 -8.60 6.18
N ILE A 39 7.67 -8.89 5.45
CA ILE A 39 6.52 -8.01 5.25
C ILE A 39 5.32 -8.67 5.91
N LYS A 40 4.77 -8.03 6.94
CA LYS A 40 3.75 -8.58 7.83
C LYS A 40 2.48 -7.74 7.77
N LEU A 41 1.35 -8.37 7.44
CA LEU A 41 0.03 -7.74 7.57
C LEU A 41 -0.37 -7.78 9.05
N VAL A 42 -0.59 -6.60 9.63
CA VAL A 42 -0.83 -6.40 11.07
C VAL A 42 -2.22 -6.89 11.45
N GLY A 43 -2.33 -7.55 12.60
CA GLY A 43 -3.60 -8.08 13.12
C GLY A 43 -4.02 -9.42 12.51
N PHE A 44 -3.29 -9.91 11.51
CA PHE A 44 -3.57 -11.19 10.83
C PHE A 44 -2.40 -12.15 10.96
N ASP A 45 -2.35 -12.88 12.08
CA ASP A 45 -1.34 -13.91 12.32
C ASP A 45 -1.20 -14.87 11.13
N GLY A 46 0.03 -15.23 10.78
CA GLY A 46 0.29 -16.10 9.64
C GLY A 46 0.14 -15.47 8.25
N THR A 47 -0.28 -14.20 8.13
CA THR A 47 -0.30 -13.48 6.84
C THR A 47 0.95 -12.62 6.67
N TYR A 48 1.90 -13.10 5.87
CA TYR A 48 3.18 -12.41 5.63
C TYR A 48 3.83 -12.79 4.29
N ARG A 49 4.87 -12.05 3.91
CA ARG A 49 5.74 -12.29 2.75
C ARG A 49 7.19 -12.19 3.18
N ILE A 50 8.04 -13.02 2.58
CA ILE A 50 9.50 -12.87 2.63
C ILE A 50 9.94 -12.57 1.20
N VAL A 51 10.48 -11.37 0.98
CA VAL A 51 10.77 -10.85 -0.35
C VAL A 51 12.17 -10.27 -0.38
N SER A 52 12.94 -10.63 -1.40
CA SER A 52 14.20 -9.97 -1.72
C SER A 52 13.91 -8.85 -2.70
N VAL A 53 14.19 -7.59 -2.35
CA VAL A 53 13.96 -6.44 -3.23
C VAL A 53 15.29 -5.84 -3.69
N PRO A 54 15.39 -5.35 -4.94
CA PRO A 54 16.57 -4.59 -5.37
C PRO A 54 16.84 -3.40 -4.45
N SER A 55 18.10 -3.13 -4.10
CA SER A 55 18.48 -2.01 -3.23
C SER A 55 18.06 -0.64 -3.79
N THR A 56 17.91 -0.56 -5.11
CA THR A 56 17.44 0.61 -5.87
C THR A 56 15.92 0.80 -5.86
N PHE A 57 15.13 -0.09 -5.24
CA PHE A 57 13.69 0.09 -5.09
C PHE A 57 13.39 1.39 -4.35
N THR A 58 12.47 2.19 -4.89
CA THR A 58 11.94 3.38 -4.21
C THR A 58 10.73 3.03 -3.35
N PHE A 59 10.25 3.97 -2.53
CA PHE A 59 8.97 3.80 -1.83
C PHE A 59 7.78 3.72 -2.79
N ALA A 60 7.86 4.35 -3.97
CA ALA A 60 6.87 4.17 -5.03
C ALA A 60 6.85 2.72 -5.57
N ASN A 61 8.04 2.13 -5.79
CA ASN A 61 8.12 0.71 -6.19
C ASN A 61 7.65 -0.22 -5.08
N LEU A 62 8.01 0.07 -3.82
CA LEU A 62 7.58 -0.71 -2.66
C LEU A 62 6.07 -0.67 -2.50
N HIS A 63 5.43 0.50 -2.67
CA HIS A 63 3.98 0.64 -2.65
C HIS A 63 3.31 -0.31 -3.65
N VAL A 64 3.72 -0.27 -4.91
CA VAL A 64 3.13 -1.12 -5.96
C VAL A 64 3.44 -2.60 -5.72
N LEU A 65 4.61 -2.92 -5.16
CA LEU A 65 4.91 -4.27 -4.69
C LEU A 65 3.93 -4.72 -3.60
N LEU A 66 3.62 -3.89 -2.61
CA LEU A 66 2.65 -4.23 -1.56
C LEU A 66 1.25 -4.47 -2.13
N GLN A 67 0.84 -3.66 -3.12
CA GLN A 67 -0.43 -3.85 -3.82
C GLN A 67 -0.50 -5.21 -4.51
N PHE A 68 0.57 -5.58 -5.22
CA PHE A 68 0.72 -6.91 -5.83
C PHE A 68 0.74 -8.05 -4.78
N LEU A 69 1.51 -7.90 -3.70
CA LEU A 69 1.71 -8.94 -2.69
C LEU A 69 0.45 -9.29 -1.91
N PHE A 70 -0.45 -8.32 -1.72
CA PHE A 70 -1.68 -8.48 -0.95
C PHE A 70 -2.96 -8.50 -1.80
N GLY A 71 -2.86 -8.32 -3.12
CA GLY A 71 -4.01 -8.35 -4.01
C GLY A 71 -4.93 -7.15 -3.83
N TRP A 72 -4.33 -5.99 -3.60
CA TRP A 72 -5.01 -4.70 -3.42
C TRP A 72 -5.13 -3.96 -4.76
N GLU A 73 -6.18 -3.14 -4.90
CA GLU A 73 -6.54 -2.49 -6.16
C GLU A 73 -5.91 -1.11 -6.34
N ASN A 74 -5.11 -0.66 -5.36
CA ASN A 74 -4.52 0.67 -5.32
C ASN A 74 -5.58 1.79 -5.46
N SER A 75 -6.76 1.55 -4.89
CA SER A 75 -7.93 2.44 -4.99
C SER A 75 -8.00 3.48 -3.87
N HIS A 76 -7.08 3.39 -2.90
CA HIS A 76 -7.06 4.22 -1.71
C HIS A 76 -5.73 4.93 -1.48
N LEU A 77 -5.74 5.91 -0.58
CA LEU A 77 -4.53 6.59 -0.13
C LEU A 77 -3.65 5.67 0.72
N HIS A 78 -2.35 5.90 0.65
CA HIS A 78 -1.35 5.27 1.49
C HIS A 78 -0.39 6.28 2.12
N ARG A 79 0.37 5.81 3.10
CA ARG A 79 1.52 6.52 3.67
C ARG A 79 2.55 5.53 4.18
N PHE A 80 3.80 5.97 4.21
CA PHE A 80 4.87 5.27 4.92
C PHE A 80 5.40 6.08 6.08
N GLU A 81 5.81 5.37 7.13
CA GLU A 81 6.55 5.89 8.26
C GLU A 81 7.79 5.01 8.43
N VAL A 82 8.99 5.59 8.31
CA VAL A 82 10.21 4.86 8.70
C VAL A 82 10.41 5.10 10.18
N VAL A 83 10.66 4.03 10.93
CA VAL A 83 10.73 4.05 12.39
C VAL A 83 12.04 3.40 12.85
N ASP A 84 12.54 3.82 14.01
CA ASP A 84 13.78 3.33 14.61
C ASP A 84 13.55 2.72 15.99
N HIS A 85 14.61 2.18 16.59
CA HIS A 85 14.59 1.55 17.92
C HIS A 85 13.45 0.53 18.07
N VAL A 86 13.19 -0.19 16.98
CA VAL A 86 12.03 -1.06 16.84
C VAL A 86 12.17 -2.26 17.76
N LYS A 87 11.14 -2.51 18.56
CA LYS A 87 10.98 -3.75 19.31
C LYS A 87 9.87 -4.57 18.66
N MET A 88 10.26 -5.70 18.08
CA MET A 88 9.31 -6.64 17.50
C MET A 88 8.47 -7.36 18.56
N ASP A 89 7.23 -7.67 18.23
CA ASP A 89 6.35 -8.46 19.06
C ASP A 89 6.79 -9.93 19.09
N LYS A 90 6.80 -10.53 20.28
CA LYS A 90 7.23 -11.91 20.49
C LYS A 90 6.15 -12.94 20.18
N ARG A 91 4.88 -12.54 20.26
CA ARG A 91 3.71 -13.38 19.98
C ARG A 91 3.32 -13.27 18.51
N HIS A 92 3.35 -12.06 17.97
CA HIS A 92 2.97 -11.76 16.58
C HIS A 92 4.22 -11.51 15.74
N LYS A 93 4.83 -12.58 15.22
CA LYS A 93 6.12 -12.49 14.50
C LYS A 93 6.05 -11.47 13.35
N GLY A 94 6.98 -10.51 13.40
CA GLY A 94 7.16 -9.46 12.40
C GLY A 94 6.29 -8.22 12.63
N GLU A 95 5.43 -8.21 13.66
CA GLU A 95 4.74 -6.99 14.07
C GLU A 95 5.65 -6.14 14.97
N ILE A 96 5.59 -4.82 14.78
CA ILE A 96 6.24 -3.85 15.64
C ILE A 96 5.38 -3.67 16.89
N ARG A 97 5.96 -3.95 18.06
CA ARG A 97 5.29 -3.74 19.35
C ARG A 97 5.44 -2.30 19.84
N SER A 98 6.61 -1.72 19.62
CA SER A 98 6.96 -0.34 19.98
C SER A 98 8.15 0.12 19.15
N PHE A 99 8.29 1.42 18.94
CA PHE A 99 9.40 2.02 18.20
C PHE A 99 9.71 3.42 18.76
N GLY A 100 10.67 4.11 18.17
CA GLY A 100 10.93 5.53 18.42
C GLY A 100 11.96 5.80 19.51
N ARG A 101 12.75 6.84 19.26
CA ARG A 101 13.62 7.49 20.23
C ARG A 101 12.80 8.21 21.29
N TRP A 102 12.71 7.60 22.46
CA TRP A 102 12.58 8.38 23.67
C TRP A 102 13.75 8.01 24.56
N THR A 103 14.90 8.59 24.25
CA THR A 103 16.13 8.35 25.02
C THR A 103 15.95 8.91 26.42
N ASP A 104 16.56 8.26 27.41
CA ASP A 104 16.63 8.76 28.79
C ASP A 104 17.20 10.19 28.88
N LEU A 105 17.91 10.66 27.84
CA LEU A 105 18.41 12.01 27.72
C LEU A 105 17.29 13.03 27.51
N TRP A 106 16.33 12.77 26.62
CA TRP A 106 15.17 13.64 26.43
C TRP A 106 14.24 13.60 27.67
N ARG A 107 14.19 12.48 28.43
CA ARG A 107 13.61 12.42 29.81
C ARG A 107 14.19 13.44 30.76
N LYS A 108 15.44 13.81 30.56
CA LYS A 108 16.14 14.70 31.49
C LYS A 108 15.98 16.16 31.12
N PHE A 109 15.70 16.47 29.86
CA PHE A 109 15.63 17.85 29.36
C PHE A 109 14.21 18.33 29.02
N THR A 110 13.25 17.42 28.82
CA THR A 110 11.86 17.79 28.59
C THR A 110 11.16 18.09 29.93
N PRO A 111 10.52 19.26 30.13
CA PRO A 111 9.76 19.57 31.33
C PRO A 111 8.71 18.51 31.66
N VAL A 112 8.47 18.25 32.95
CA VAL A 112 7.55 17.18 33.40
C VAL A 112 6.14 17.36 32.82
N GLU A 113 5.68 18.60 32.61
CA GLU A 113 4.37 18.85 31.97
C GLU A 113 4.35 18.44 30.49
N ALA A 114 5.45 18.62 29.75
CA ALA A 114 5.58 18.18 28.36
C ALA A 114 5.77 16.65 28.26
N GLN A 115 6.39 16.03 29.27
CA GLN A 115 6.45 14.57 29.39
C GLN A 115 5.04 13.97 29.56
N GLN A 116 4.20 14.53 30.44
CA GLN A 116 2.83 14.05 30.63
C GLN A 116 1.93 14.30 29.41
N TYR A 117 2.17 15.37 28.64
CA TYR A 117 1.44 15.66 27.40
C TYR A 117 1.82 14.69 26.26
N GLN A 118 3.07 14.20 26.23
CA GLN A 118 3.60 13.34 25.17
C GLN A 118 3.63 11.84 25.51
N GLU A 119 3.67 11.45 26.79
CA GLU A 119 3.46 10.07 27.24
C GLU A 119 2.05 9.55 26.88
N GLY A 120 1.10 10.45 26.63
CA GLY A 120 -0.22 10.13 26.08
C GLY A 120 -0.31 10.10 24.54
N LYS A 121 0.74 10.52 23.81
CA LYS A 121 0.72 10.74 22.35
C LYS A 121 2.00 10.28 21.66
N GLY A 122 2.15 8.96 21.52
CA GLY A 122 2.70 8.35 20.30
C GLY A 122 4.21 8.41 20.11
N HIS A 123 4.71 7.34 19.50
CA HIS A 123 6.08 7.20 19.05
C HIS A 123 6.26 7.99 17.74
N TYR A 124 7.25 8.91 17.68
CA TYR A 124 7.52 9.69 16.47
C TYR A 124 8.33 8.85 15.46
N PRO A 125 7.95 8.83 14.18
CA PRO A 125 8.75 8.19 13.15
C PRO A 125 10.00 9.01 12.81
N LEU A 126 10.99 8.37 12.20
CA LEU A 126 12.16 9.05 11.64
C LEU A 126 11.80 9.98 10.47
N MET A 127 10.85 9.54 9.64
CA MET A 127 10.42 10.25 8.45
C MET A 127 9.05 9.78 8.02
N HIS A 128 8.31 10.71 7.45
CA HIS A 128 7.08 10.43 6.72
C HIS A 128 7.39 10.44 5.22
N VAL A 129 6.97 9.39 4.52
CA VAL A 129 7.10 9.32 3.06
C VAL A 129 5.71 9.50 2.44
N SER A 130 5.58 10.49 1.56
CA SER A 130 4.32 10.86 0.92
C SER A 130 4.44 10.94 -0.60
N VAL A 131 3.33 10.60 -1.25
CA VAL A 131 3.14 10.68 -2.71
C VAL A 131 3.02 12.11 -3.21
N ARG A 132 2.54 13.04 -2.39
CA ARG A 132 2.36 14.41 -2.86
C ARG A 132 3.71 15.11 -2.86
N PRO A 133 4.18 15.64 -4.01
CA PRO A 133 5.25 16.63 -3.96
C PRO A 133 4.79 17.75 -3.05
N ARG A 134 5.71 18.36 -2.28
CA ARG A 134 5.41 19.51 -1.40
C ARG A 134 4.48 20.45 -2.17
N VAL A 135 3.19 20.37 -1.90
CA VAL A 135 2.35 21.53 -2.11
C VAL A 135 3.01 22.52 -1.19
N THR A 136 3.44 23.67 -1.74
CA THR A 136 3.80 24.83 -0.94
C THR A 136 2.59 25.16 -0.08
N PHE A 137 2.46 24.42 1.00
CA PHE A 137 1.74 24.81 2.18
C PHE A 137 2.33 26.18 2.51
N PRO A 138 1.48 27.20 2.74
CA PRO A 138 1.96 28.55 3.05
C PRO A 138 3.04 28.47 4.14
N ASP A 139 4.06 29.34 4.14
CA ASP A 139 5.21 29.31 5.07
C ASP A 139 4.85 29.18 6.58
N TRP A 140 3.59 29.41 6.97
CA TRP A 140 3.08 29.14 8.33
C TRP A 140 2.66 27.67 8.59
N PHE A 141 2.82 26.80 7.59
CA PHE A 141 2.52 25.36 7.61
C PHE A 141 3.77 24.57 7.14
N GLU A 142 4.92 25.25 6.95
CA GLU A 142 6.20 24.59 7.16
C GLU A 142 6.22 24.15 8.62
N GLY A 143 5.99 22.86 8.85
CA GLY A 143 6.13 22.20 10.15
C GLY A 143 7.57 22.32 10.64
N VAL A 144 7.93 23.50 11.12
CA VAL A 144 8.38 23.57 12.50
C VAL A 144 7.08 23.45 13.28
N ASP A 145 6.78 22.25 13.80
CA ASP A 145 5.85 22.19 14.92
C ASP A 145 6.39 23.20 15.96
N ASP A 146 5.52 23.99 16.59
CA ASP A 146 5.88 24.95 17.67
C ASP A 146 6.71 24.31 18.81
N ASP A 147 6.90 22.98 18.75
CA ASP A 147 7.61 22.09 19.66
C ASP A 147 9.02 21.66 19.17
N GLY A 148 9.45 22.05 17.96
CA GLY A 148 10.82 21.84 17.45
C GLY A 148 11.18 20.41 17.00
N VAL A 149 10.21 19.55 16.71
CA VAL A 149 10.43 18.17 16.26
C VAL A 149 10.48 18.12 14.72
N LEU A 150 11.62 17.67 14.17
CA LEU A 150 11.92 17.60 12.74
C LEU A 150 11.39 16.30 12.13
N ASP A 151 10.09 16.24 11.81
CA ASP A 151 9.59 15.17 10.93
C ASP A 151 10.04 15.45 9.50
N LYS A 152 10.97 14.64 8.98
CA LYS A 152 11.42 14.78 7.59
C LYS A 152 10.37 14.22 6.64
N LEU A 153 9.64 15.10 5.96
CA LEU A 153 8.80 14.71 4.84
C LEU A 153 9.67 14.42 3.60
N VAL A 154 9.66 13.18 3.14
CA VAL A 154 10.38 12.73 1.93
C VAL A 154 9.38 12.26 0.87
N HIS A 155 9.73 12.43 -0.39
CA HIS A 155 8.88 12.07 -1.51
C HIS A 155 9.11 10.61 -1.95
N ASP A 156 8.04 9.84 -2.15
CA ASP A 156 8.07 8.37 -2.40
C ASP A 156 9.07 7.94 -3.51
N PRO A 157 9.06 8.54 -4.72
CA PRO A 157 10.00 8.25 -5.80
C PRO A 157 11.49 8.53 -5.54
N GLU A 158 11.83 9.35 -4.53
CA GLU A 158 13.21 9.84 -4.36
C GLU A 158 14.01 9.01 -3.36
N LEU A 159 13.32 8.25 -2.49
CA LEU A 159 13.93 7.53 -1.39
C LEU A 159 14.05 6.04 -1.72
N THR A 160 15.26 5.50 -1.71
CA THR A 160 15.53 4.09 -2.03
C THR A 160 15.63 3.21 -0.78
N MET A 161 15.45 1.90 -0.94
CA MET A 161 15.62 0.92 0.14
C MET A 161 17.06 0.90 0.66
N GLU A 162 18.05 1.10 -0.21
CA GLU A 162 19.45 1.28 0.18
C GLU A 162 19.66 2.45 1.14
N ARG A 163 18.92 3.54 0.97
CA ARG A 163 19.02 4.69 1.87
C ARG A 163 18.46 4.40 3.25
N ILE A 164 17.51 3.45 3.34
CA ILE A 164 16.95 3.01 4.62
C ILE A 164 17.90 2.03 5.31
N TRP A 165 18.27 0.97 4.60
CA TRP A 165 19.12 -0.11 5.09
C TRP A 165 20.45 -0.16 4.34
N ASN A 166 21.35 0.74 4.70
CA ASN A 166 22.67 0.88 4.07
C ASN A 166 23.63 -0.19 4.62
N LEU A 167 24.53 -0.71 3.77
CA LEU A 167 25.61 -1.61 4.19
C LEU A 167 26.54 -0.94 5.21
N ASP A 168 26.81 0.34 4.99
CA ASP A 168 27.47 1.18 5.96
C ASP A 168 26.42 1.75 6.91
N GLU A 169 26.36 1.23 8.13
CA GLU A 169 25.32 1.61 9.10
C GLU A 169 25.43 3.10 9.49
N GLU A 170 26.61 3.71 9.35
CA GLU A 170 26.79 5.15 9.55
C GLU A 170 25.99 5.99 8.53
N HIS A 171 25.59 5.37 7.41
CA HIS A 171 24.87 6.00 6.31
C HIS A 171 23.47 5.41 6.06
N ASN A 172 22.89 4.70 7.05
CA ASN A 172 21.52 4.20 7.00
C ASN A 172 20.49 5.33 7.24
N ALA A 173 19.21 4.98 7.43
CA ALA A 173 18.15 5.97 7.65
C ALA A 173 18.43 6.94 8.81
N CYS A 174 19.20 6.49 9.82
CA CYS A 174 19.47 7.26 11.01
C CYS A 174 20.40 8.46 10.79
N GLU A 175 21.28 8.39 9.79
CA GLU A 175 22.16 9.51 9.42
C GLU A 175 21.36 10.79 9.14
N LEU A 176 20.17 10.64 8.52
CA LEU A 176 19.33 11.77 8.10
C LEU A 176 18.81 12.63 9.26
N VAL A 177 18.83 12.08 10.46
CA VAL A 177 18.17 12.58 11.67
C VAL A 177 19.09 12.48 12.89
N GLY A 178 20.37 12.19 12.67
CA GLY A 178 21.40 12.07 13.71
C GLY A 178 21.09 11.03 14.80
N CYS A 179 20.51 9.87 14.46
CA CYS A 179 20.52 8.72 15.38
C CYS A 179 21.70 7.79 15.14
N ASP A 180 21.90 6.92 16.12
CA ASP A 180 22.84 5.82 16.12
C ASP A 180 22.03 4.55 16.41
N CYS A 181 21.52 3.89 15.36
CA CYS A 181 20.89 2.58 15.49
C CYS A 181 21.28 1.68 14.31
N GLY A 182 21.35 0.38 14.60
CA GLY A 182 21.66 -0.64 13.60
C GLY A 182 20.51 -0.85 12.61
N ASN A 183 20.81 -1.48 11.47
CA ASN A 183 19.79 -1.72 10.45
C ASN A 183 18.61 -2.59 10.94
N GLU A 184 18.84 -3.50 11.87
CA GLU A 184 17.83 -4.34 12.51
C GLU A 184 16.88 -3.57 13.44
N GLU A 185 17.26 -2.37 13.87
CA GLU A 185 16.43 -1.50 14.70
C GLU A 185 15.56 -0.56 13.87
N ILE A 186 15.70 -0.59 12.54
CA ILE A 186 14.94 0.21 11.58
C ILE A 186 13.85 -0.66 10.95
N ALA A 187 12.63 -0.14 10.92
CA ALA A 187 11.51 -0.74 10.21
C ALA A 187 10.70 0.32 9.45
N ILE A 188 9.78 -0.14 8.62
CA ILE A 188 8.84 0.70 7.90
C ILE A 188 7.43 0.28 8.28
N LYS A 189 6.58 1.23 8.63
CA LYS A 189 5.14 1.06 8.72
C LYS A 189 4.52 1.60 7.45
N TYR A 190 3.63 0.81 6.87
CA TYR A 190 2.85 1.19 5.70
C TYR A 190 1.37 1.10 6.06
N VAL A 191 0.63 2.16 5.80
CA VAL A 191 -0.82 2.19 6.01
C VAL A 191 -1.48 2.45 4.67
N TYR A 192 -2.43 1.59 4.30
CA TYR A 192 -3.24 1.70 3.10
C TYR A 192 -4.72 1.66 3.45
N ASP A 193 -5.50 2.45 2.73
CA ASP A 193 -6.91 2.71 3.03
C ASP A 193 -7.10 3.27 4.45
N PHE A 194 -7.17 4.60 4.57
CA PHE A 194 -7.34 5.24 5.88
C PHE A 194 -8.75 5.02 6.49
N GLY A 195 -9.69 4.45 5.74
CA GLY A 195 -10.98 4.00 6.27
C GLY A 195 -10.86 2.69 7.01
N ASP A 196 -10.29 1.68 6.36
CA ASP A 196 -10.16 0.31 6.89
C ASP A 196 -8.86 0.08 7.69
N ASN A 197 -7.90 1.00 7.55
CA ASN A 197 -6.59 1.03 8.21
C ASN A 197 -5.78 -0.25 8.03
N ASN A 198 -5.60 -0.68 6.77
CA ASN A 198 -4.76 -1.84 6.46
C ASN A 198 -3.29 -1.48 6.72
N GLU A 199 -2.75 -1.99 7.83
CA GLU A 199 -1.39 -1.71 8.27
C GLU A 199 -0.46 -2.89 7.96
N VAL A 200 0.73 -2.57 7.44
CA VAL A 200 1.79 -3.50 7.12
C VAL A 200 3.08 -3.06 7.81
N HIS A 201 3.70 -3.97 8.53
CA HIS A 201 5.03 -3.79 9.10
C HIS A 201 6.07 -4.46 8.21
N ILE A 202 7.13 -3.73 7.89
CA ILE A 202 8.21 -4.16 7.00
C ILE A 202 9.52 -4.03 7.76
N SER A 203 10.26 -5.12 7.84
CA SER A 203 11.55 -5.17 8.53
C SER A 203 12.51 -6.08 7.78
N LEU A 204 13.78 -6.10 8.19
CA LEU A 204 14.71 -7.10 7.68
C LEU A 204 14.26 -8.51 8.10
N ASN A 205 14.46 -9.51 7.23
CA ASN A 205 14.07 -10.89 7.51
C ASN A 205 14.83 -11.56 8.67
N GLY A 206 15.85 -10.89 9.23
CA GLY A 206 16.65 -11.38 10.36
C GLY A 206 17.58 -12.55 10.03
N GLU A 207 17.47 -13.14 8.83
CA GLU A 207 18.46 -14.06 8.27
C GLU A 207 19.66 -13.25 7.77
N GLN A 208 20.82 -13.49 8.36
CA GLN A 208 22.07 -12.87 7.93
C GLN A 208 22.72 -13.69 6.80
N PRO A 209 23.27 -13.05 5.76
CA PRO A 209 23.26 -11.60 5.54
C PRO A 209 21.89 -11.10 5.05
N TYR A 210 21.40 -9.99 5.59
CA TYR A 210 20.15 -9.36 5.12
C TYR A 210 20.29 -8.74 3.73
N ARG A 211 21.53 -8.54 3.27
CA ARG A 211 21.88 -8.05 1.94
C ARG A 211 22.56 -9.15 1.15
N THR A 212 22.10 -9.39 -0.07
CA THR A 212 22.65 -10.44 -0.95
C THR A 212 23.09 -9.86 -2.28
N VAL A 213 24.13 -10.46 -2.86
CA VAL A 213 24.66 -10.08 -4.19
C VAL A 213 24.29 -11.16 -5.20
N ARG A 214 23.79 -10.74 -6.37
CA ARG A 214 23.25 -11.60 -7.42
C ARG A 214 23.54 -11.01 -8.81
N GLU A 215 23.16 -11.76 -9.85
CA GLU A 215 23.13 -11.24 -11.21
C GLU A 215 22.24 -9.97 -11.29
N PRO A 216 22.65 -8.94 -12.05
CA PRO A 216 21.93 -7.69 -12.12
C PRO A 216 20.47 -7.88 -12.54
N SER A 217 19.54 -7.43 -11.70
CA SER A 217 18.11 -7.39 -12.02
C SER A 217 17.43 -6.25 -11.25
N ASN A 218 16.25 -5.87 -11.70
CA ASN A 218 15.38 -4.87 -11.08
C ASN A 218 14.06 -5.46 -10.61
N GLU A 219 13.94 -6.79 -10.61
CA GLU A 219 12.74 -7.48 -10.16
C GLU A 219 12.89 -7.99 -8.72
N PRO A 220 11.83 -7.91 -7.91
CA PRO A 220 11.80 -8.53 -6.60
C PRO A 220 11.63 -10.04 -6.71
N ILE A 221 12.11 -10.75 -5.69
CA ILE A 221 12.06 -12.22 -5.62
C ILE A 221 11.27 -12.62 -4.39
N ILE A 222 10.11 -13.23 -4.62
CA ILE A 222 9.22 -13.70 -3.57
C ILE A 222 9.73 -15.06 -3.10
N LYS A 223 10.40 -15.08 -1.94
CA LYS A 223 10.96 -16.31 -1.36
C LYS A 223 9.88 -17.15 -0.68
N LYS A 224 8.94 -16.48 -0.02
CA LYS A 224 7.85 -17.12 0.71
C LYS A 224 6.65 -16.19 0.78
N ALA A 225 5.46 -16.77 0.70
CA ALA A 225 4.22 -16.09 1.00
C ALA A 225 3.29 -17.03 1.74
N GLN A 226 2.53 -16.49 2.70
CA GLN A 226 1.54 -17.24 3.45
C GLN A 226 0.31 -16.35 3.70
N GLY A 227 -0.87 -16.92 3.48
CA GLY A 227 -2.14 -16.22 3.62
C GLY A 227 -2.38 -15.12 2.58
N SER A 228 -3.56 -14.51 2.63
CA SER A 228 -3.95 -13.39 1.76
C SER A 228 -4.66 -12.32 2.59
N ALA A 229 -4.62 -11.06 2.15
CA ALA A 229 -5.40 -10.00 2.78
C ALA A 229 -6.90 -10.29 2.69
N MET A 230 -7.67 -9.54 3.49
CA MET A 230 -9.13 -9.46 3.36
C MET A 230 -9.49 -8.86 1.99
N ARG A 231 -10.65 -9.22 1.46
CA ARG A 231 -11.15 -8.65 0.21
C ARG A 231 -11.39 -7.15 0.37
N GLU A 232 -10.81 -6.33 -0.50
CA GLU A 232 -11.10 -4.89 -0.52
C GLU A 232 -12.60 -4.65 -0.79
N HIS A 233 -13.16 -3.64 -0.13
CA HIS A 233 -14.57 -3.22 -0.32
C HIS A 233 -15.58 -4.35 -0.08
N ALA A 234 -15.35 -5.26 0.87
CA ALA A 234 -16.36 -6.25 1.24
C ALA A 234 -17.68 -5.53 1.57
N VAL A 235 -18.63 -5.65 0.65
CA VAL A 235 -19.85 -4.83 0.64
C VAL A 235 -20.68 -5.14 1.88
N PRO A 236 -21.37 -4.16 2.51
CA PRO A 236 -22.29 -4.44 3.62
C PRO A 236 -23.52 -5.28 3.24
N LEU A 237 -23.66 -5.65 1.96
CA LEU A 237 -24.82 -6.33 1.40
C LEU A 237 -24.70 -7.85 1.57
N GLY A 238 -24.77 -8.31 2.82
CA GLY A 238 -25.15 -9.69 3.18
C GLY A 238 -24.02 -10.70 3.32
N ASP A 239 -22.89 -10.52 2.65
CA ASP A 239 -21.68 -11.34 2.87
C ASP A 239 -20.78 -10.62 3.89
N GLY A 240 -21.12 -10.73 5.17
CA GLY A 240 -20.30 -10.16 6.24
C GLY A 240 -18.90 -10.77 6.24
N TYR A 241 -17.92 -10.02 6.77
CA TYR A 241 -16.57 -10.53 7.05
C TYR A 241 -16.56 -11.82 7.89
N GLU A 242 -17.67 -12.12 8.57
CA GLU A 242 -17.89 -13.34 9.37
C GLU A 242 -17.75 -14.64 8.55
N ASP A 243 -18.05 -14.60 7.25
CA ASP A 243 -17.95 -15.78 6.37
C ASP A 243 -16.59 -15.90 5.67
N GLU A 244 -15.71 -14.92 5.81
CA GLU A 244 -14.39 -14.93 5.20
C GLU A 244 -13.48 -15.85 6.03
N PRO A 245 -12.82 -16.85 5.40
CA PRO A 245 -11.88 -17.68 6.12
C PRO A 245 -10.74 -16.82 6.67
N ASP A 246 -10.18 -17.30 7.78
CA ASP A 246 -8.95 -16.77 8.37
C ASP A 246 -7.91 -16.45 7.28
N PRO A 247 -7.47 -15.19 7.15
CA PRO A 247 -6.45 -14.74 6.19
C PRO A 247 -5.22 -15.65 6.10
N ALA A 248 -4.79 -16.23 7.21
CA ALA A 248 -3.65 -17.15 7.27
C ALA A 248 -3.84 -18.44 6.46
N LYS A 249 -5.10 -18.83 6.23
CA LYS A 249 -5.51 -20.10 5.60
C LYS A 249 -5.87 -19.92 4.13
N LYS A 250 -5.98 -18.69 3.65
CA LYS A 250 -6.26 -18.42 2.24
C LYS A 250 -5.11 -18.94 1.38
N ALA A 251 -5.47 -19.62 0.29
CA ALA A 251 -4.49 -20.13 -0.66
C ALA A 251 -3.83 -18.98 -1.43
N ILE A 252 -2.69 -19.24 -2.06
CA ILE A 252 -2.01 -18.29 -2.95
C ILE A 252 -1.82 -18.99 -4.28
N ASP A 253 -2.21 -18.33 -5.37
CA ASP A 253 -2.08 -18.88 -6.72
C ASP A 253 -0.60 -19.13 -7.10
N ASP A 254 -0.32 -20.20 -7.85
CA ASP A 254 1.06 -20.57 -8.18
C ASP A 254 1.72 -19.54 -9.11
N LEU A 255 0.92 -18.89 -9.97
CA LEU A 255 1.36 -17.79 -10.85
C LEU A 255 1.98 -16.62 -10.06
N PHE A 256 1.66 -16.49 -8.78
CA PHE A 256 2.23 -15.48 -7.89
C PHE A 256 3.75 -15.61 -7.74
N PHE A 257 4.27 -16.83 -7.81
CA PHE A 257 5.69 -17.14 -7.60
C PHE A 257 6.48 -17.23 -8.91
N GLU A 258 5.84 -17.04 -10.07
CA GLU A 258 6.53 -17.08 -11.35
C GLU A 258 7.59 -15.96 -11.46
N PRO A 259 8.80 -16.27 -11.95
CA PRO A 259 9.74 -15.23 -12.35
C PRO A 259 9.10 -14.29 -13.37
N GLY A 260 9.27 -12.97 -13.23
CA GLY A 260 8.60 -12.02 -14.10
C GLY A 260 7.18 -11.62 -13.67
N ALA A 261 6.57 -12.27 -12.66
CA ALA A 261 5.18 -11.99 -12.28
C ALA A 261 4.98 -10.52 -11.89
N PHE A 262 5.90 -9.95 -11.10
CA PHE A 262 5.83 -8.54 -10.71
C PHE A 262 6.05 -7.60 -11.90
N ALA A 263 7.01 -7.88 -12.77
CA ALA A 263 7.24 -7.09 -13.99
C ALA A 263 5.99 -7.09 -14.89
N ARG A 264 5.34 -8.25 -15.06
CA ARG A 264 4.07 -8.39 -15.79
C ARG A 264 2.93 -7.63 -15.11
N TYR A 265 2.91 -7.59 -13.77
CA TYR A 265 1.94 -6.79 -13.02
C TYR A 265 2.11 -5.29 -13.27
N CYS A 266 3.35 -4.79 -13.21
CA CYS A 266 3.69 -3.41 -13.56
C CYS A 266 3.30 -3.07 -15.01
N ALA A 267 3.48 -4.02 -15.94
CA ALA A 267 3.09 -3.89 -17.34
C ALA A 267 1.58 -4.10 -17.61
N SER A 268 0.76 -4.27 -16.57
CA SER A 268 -0.69 -4.55 -16.68
C SER A 268 -1.05 -5.83 -17.45
N GLN A 269 -0.12 -6.79 -17.53
CA GLN A 269 -0.33 -8.09 -18.18
C GLN A 269 -0.79 -9.17 -17.20
N LEU A 270 -0.63 -8.91 -15.90
CA LEU A 270 -0.97 -9.79 -14.79
C LEU A 270 -1.59 -8.95 -13.68
N HIS A 271 -2.55 -9.53 -12.96
CA HIS A 271 -3.30 -8.87 -11.90
C HIS A 271 -3.41 -9.80 -10.69
N THR A 272 -3.51 -9.20 -9.51
CA THR A 272 -3.65 -9.91 -8.24
C THR A 272 -4.85 -9.35 -7.49
N VAL A 273 -5.70 -10.22 -6.97
CA VAL A 273 -6.88 -9.83 -6.18
C VAL A 273 -7.02 -10.73 -4.96
N ALA A 274 -7.22 -10.11 -3.79
CA ALA A 274 -7.63 -10.82 -2.59
C ALA A 274 -9.09 -11.28 -2.72
N GLN A 275 -9.28 -12.57 -2.96
CA GLN A 275 -10.60 -13.20 -2.95
C GLN A 275 -10.94 -13.72 -1.55
N LYS A 276 -12.17 -14.25 -1.41
CA LYS A 276 -12.65 -14.84 -0.17
C LYS A 276 -11.73 -15.95 0.34
N ASP A 277 -11.30 -16.87 -0.52
CA ASP A 277 -10.58 -18.09 -0.15
C ASP A 277 -9.12 -18.14 -0.63
N LYS A 278 -8.70 -17.21 -1.50
CA LYS A 278 -7.33 -17.18 -2.04
C LYS A 278 -6.86 -15.77 -2.43
N LEU A 279 -5.54 -15.59 -2.52
CA LEU A 279 -4.93 -14.54 -3.35
C LEU A 279 -4.92 -15.07 -4.79
N GLU A 280 -5.83 -14.55 -5.60
CA GLU A 280 -5.96 -14.96 -6.99
C GLU A 280 -5.03 -14.16 -7.89
N VAL A 281 -4.42 -14.84 -8.86
CA VAL A 281 -3.58 -14.22 -9.87
C VAL A 281 -4.13 -14.57 -11.25
N TYR A 282 -4.39 -13.56 -12.08
CA TYR A 282 -4.95 -13.76 -13.40
C TYR A 282 -4.32 -12.85 -14.44
N THR A 283 -4.38 -13.26 -15.70
CA THR A 283 -3.85 -12.49 -16.83
C THR A 283 -4.84 -11.42 -17.27
N GLU A 284 -4.37 -10.42 -18.01
CA GLU A 284 -5.27 -9.44 -18.63
C GLU A 284 -6.31 -10.10 -19.56
N GLU A 285 -5.96 -11.17 -20.27
CA GLU A 285 -6.90 -11.90 -21.13
C GLU A 285 -8.05 -12.52 -20.31
N THR A 286 -7.70 -13.17 -19.19
CA THR A 286 -8.68 -13.73 -18.25
C THR A 286 -9.54 -12.63 -17.63
N ARG A 287 -8.96 -11.47 -17.28
CA ARG A 287 -9.69 -10.32 -16.77
C ARG A 287 -10.74 -9.83 -17.77
N GLN A 288 -10.34 -9.66 -19.03
CA GLN A 288 -11.22 -9.22 -20.10
C GLN A 288 -12.32 -10.25 -20.40
N GLU A 289 -12.04 -11.54 -20.25
CA GLU A 289 -13.08 -12.58 -20.33
C GLU A 289 -14.08 -12.48 -19.17
N GLN A 290 -13.62 -12.30 -17.93
CA GLN A 290 -14.48 -12.13 -16.76
C GLN A 290 -15.36 -10.88 -16.86
N ILE A 291 -14.78 -9.75 -17.31
CA ILE A 291 -15.54 -8.50 -17.56
C ILE A 291 -16.63 -8.76 -18.59
N ARG A 292 -16.30 -9.35 -19.75
CA ARG A 292 -17.29 -9.68 -20.80
C ARG A 292 -18.36 -10.64 -20.30
N GLU A 293 -18.01 -11.62 -19.47
CA GLU A 293 -18.98 -12.54 -18.90
C GLU A 293 -19.92 -11.82 -17.92
N ARG A 294 -19.38 -10.94 -17.08
CA ARG A 294 -20.17 -10.11 -16.14
C ARG A 294 -21.14 -9.20 -16.89
N GLU A 295 -20.67 -8.49 -17.91
CA GLU A 295 -21.51 -7.63 -18.75
C GLU A 295 -22.63 -8.45 -19.41
N ARG A 296 -22.32 -9.62 -19.98
CA ARG A 296 -23.32 -10.53 -20.55
C ARG A 296 -24.37 -10.98 -19.52
N ARG A 297 -23.96 -11.30 -18.30
CA ARG A 297 -24.88 -11.68 -17.20
C ARG A 297 -25.74 -10.51 -16.76
N GLU A 298 -25.19 -9.31 -16.69
CA GLU A 298 -25.92 -8.09 -16.34
C GLU A 298 -26.94 -7.72 -17.42
N GLU A 299 -26.59 -7.84 -18.70
CA GLU A 299 -27.51 -7.66 -19.83
C GLU A 299 -28.64 -8.70 -19.81
N GLU A 300 -28.33 -9.99 -19.58
CA GLU A 300 -29.33 -11.03 -19.47
C GLU A 300 -30.28 -10.78 -18.29
N ARG A 301 -29.74 -10.38 -17.13
CA ARG A 301 -30.53 -10.00 -15.94
C ARG A 301 -31.46 -8.84 -16.25
N LYS A 302 -30.96 -7.80 -16.94
CA LYS A 302 -31.74 -6.63 -17.34
C LYS A 302 -32.87 -7.03 -18.29
N ARG A 303 -32.57 -7.82 -19.31
CA ARG A 303 -33.57 -8.34 -20.26
C ARG A 303 -34.66 -9.16 -19.57
N ARG A 304 -34.29 -10.07 -18.65
CA ARG A 304 -35.26 -10.86 -17.87
C ARG A 304 -36.18 -9.97 -17.01
N ARG A 305 -35.66 -8.88 -16.45
CA ARG A 305 -36.47 -7.92 -15.68
C ARG A 305 -37.43 -7.13 -16.58
N GLU A 306 -36.96 -6.68 -17.75
CA GLU A 306 -37.80 -6.01 -18.74
C GLU A 306 -38.93 -6.91 -19.24
N GLU A 307 -38.63 -8.19 -19.51
CA GLU A 307 -39.64 -9.21 -19.87
C GLU A 307 -40.65 -9.47 -18.73
N GLN A 308 -40.24 -9.29 -17.46
CA GLN A 308 -41.12 -9.36 -16.29
C GLN A 308 -41.86 -8.05 -15.99
N GLY A 309 -41.63 -6.98 -16.76
CA GLY A 309 -42.23 -5.66 -16.52
C GLY A 309 -41.75 -4.99 -15.23
N LEU A 310 -40.61 -5.42 -14.67
CA LEU A 310 -40.01 -4.80 -13.49
C LEU A 310 -39.29 -3.52 -13.89
N SER A 311 -39.36 -2.50 -13.02
CA SER A 311 -38.63 -1.25 -13.24
C SER A 311 -37.11 -1.47 -13.19
N PRO A 312 -36.33 -0.62 -13.88
CA PRO A 312 -34.87 -0.63 -13.79
C PRO A 312 -34.40 -0.57 -12.33
N GLU A 313 -33.25 -1.18 -12.03
CA GLU A 313 -32.65 -1.04 -10.71
C GLU A 313 -32.29 0.44 -10.45
N PRO A 314 -32.32 0.90 -9.19
CA PRO A 314 -31.86 2.25 -8.84
C PRO A 314 -30.43 2.56 -9.31
N GLU A 315 -29.56 1.55 -9.36
CA GLU A 315 -28.19 1.68 -9.89
C GLU A 315 -28.16 1.92 -11.40
N ASP A 316 -29.03 1.26 -12.17
CA ASP A 316 -29.18 1.50 -13.61
C ASP A 316 -29.63 2.94 -13.87
N ILE A 317 -30.55 3.45 -13.05
CA ILE A 317 -31.01 4.85 -13.11
C ILE A 317 -29.85 5.80 -12.83
N ARG A 318 -29.03 5.51 -11.81
CA ARG A 318 -27.86 6.34 -11.46
C ARG A 318 -26.83 6.38 -12.58
N LEU A 319 -26.53 5.25 -13.22
CA LEU A 319 -25.62 5.19 -14.37
C LEU A 319 -26.16 5.97 -15.57
N VAL A 320 -27.46 5.88 -15.85
CA VAL A 320 -28.10 6.66 -16.91
C VAL A 320 -28.01 8.16 -16.62
N LEU A 321 -28.32 8.59 -15.39
CA LEU A 321 -28.22 9.99 -14.98
C LEU A 321 -26.79 10.52 -15.06
N MET A 322 -25.78 9.71 -14.71
CA MET A 322 -24.37 10.08 -14.87
C MET A 322 -23.98 10.24 -16.34
N ARG A 323 -24.45 9.35 -17.22
CA ARG A 323 -24.22 9.44 -18.67
C ARG A 323 -24.86 10.70 -19.26
N GLU A 324 -26.11 10.98 -18.90
CA GLU A 324 -26.82 12.19 -19.36
C GLU A 324 -26.12 13.48 -18.88
N ALA A 325 -25.62 13.49 -17.64
CA ALA A 325 -24.84 14.61 -17.12
C ALA A 325 -23.53 14.83 -17.89
N MET A 326 -22.80 13.76 -18.24
CA MET A 326 -21.58 13.85 -19.05
C MET A 326 -21.86 14.33 -20.48
N GLU A 327 -23.02 13.99 -21.04
CA GLU A 327 -23.47 14.46 -22.36
C GLU A 327 -24.03 15.90 -22.33
N GLY A 328 -23.98 16.59 -21.18
CA GLY A 328 -24.51 17.94 -21.01
C GLY A 328 -26.03 18.02 -21.11
N LYS A 329 -26.74 16.89 -21.00
CA LYS A 329 -28.20 16.88 -20.99
C LYS A 329 -28.69 17.41 -19.63
N PRO A 330 -29.69 18.31 -19.61
CA PRO A 330 -30.26 18.79 -18.37
C PRO A 330 -30.89 17.62 -17.62
N ILE A 331 -30.41 17.37 -16.39
CA ILE A 331 -30.93 16.33 -15.51
C ILE A 331 -32.41 16.64 -15.25
N ARG A 332 -33.29 15.86 -15.87
CA ARG A 332 -34.73 15.99 -15.64
C ARG A 332 -35.03 15.33 -14.29
N THR A 333 -35.03 16.14 -13.23
CA THR A 333 -35.58 15.72 -11.93
C THR A 333 -37.09 15.51 -12.12
N SER A 334 -37.47 14.28 -12.45
CA SER A 334 -38.88 13.94 -12.60
C SER A 334 -39.52 13.94 -11.22
N ASN A 335 -40.21 15.03 -10.87
CA ASN A 335 -41.19 15.09 -9.79
C ASN A 335 -42.46 14.22 -10.09
N ARG A 336 -42.29 13.09 -10.78
CA ARG A 336 -43.35 12.17 -11.20
C ARG A 336 -43.03 10.75 -10.76
N ILE A 337 -42.92 10.55 -9.46
CA ILE A 337 -43.28 9.28 -8.83
C ILE A 337 -44.16 9.67 -7.65
N ARG A 338 -45.47 9.45 -7.81
CA ARG A 338 -46.47 9.51 -6.75
C ARG A 338 -47.21 8.19 -6.75
#